data_AF-A0A1R1YDJ3-F1
#
_entry.id   AF-A0A1R1YDJ3-F1
#
_cell.length_a   1.000
_cell.length_b   1.000
_cell.length_c   1.000
_cell.angle_alpha   90.00
_cell.angle_beta   90.00
_cell.angle_gamma   90.00
#
_symmetry.space_group_name_H-M   'P 1'
#
loop_
_entity.id
_entity.type
_entity.pdbx_description
1 polymer ?
#
loop_
_entity_poly.entity_id
_entity_poly.type
_entity_poly.pdbx_seq_one_letter_code
_entity_poly.pdbx_strand_id
1 'polypeptide(L)'
;MTRQEWNDFANANVMLHNAGYFEGLAKIHDDYAMAIHGNGFFFPWHRRFVRHYELLLQSMNPNVVVPYWDWTRNWQNPETNPVLSNRFMGGNGVGRGNCVRDGLIHDWTRSFPSQDCIKRGFRQGNTPGPFWPMDAVLRVLQSANDFRTFSTNIENGPHGNVHLGIGLDFQEMYAPNDPLFFLHHGMVDRIWSIWQAQNPRIANDITSNDIDGNPINPDSPLPFYNEPISSSVFDGGSGYCYTYDDLATRSLEEFVNLDNMRSRLKSQLGSELPICNSTITESYFPSVKPDTRDFMFAPNVTARRRMNTLVKNEVLNILGCRL
;
A
#
# COMPACT_ATOMS: atom_id res chain seq x y z
N MET A 1 -7.89 -4.09 15.44
CA MET A 1 -7.39 -5.48 15.37
C MET A 1 -7.42 -6.15 16.73
N THR A 2 -8.10 -7.30 16.85
CA THR A 2 -8.10 -8.16 18.05
C THR A 2 -6.80 -8.97 18.15
N ARG A 3 -6.58 -9.65 19.28
CA ARG A 3 -5.41 -10.54 19.44
C ARG A 3 -5.43 -11.70 18.43
N GLN A 4 -6.62 -12.23 18.12
CA GLN A 4 -6.75 -13.34 17.18
C GLN A 4 -6.41 -12.90 15.75
N GLU A 5 -6.97 -11.78 15.30
CA GLU A 5 -6.66 -11.20 13.98
C GLU A 5 -5.16 -10.92 13.83
N TRP A 6 -4.50 -10.41 14.87
CA TRP A 6 -3.05 -10.22 14.85
C TRP A 6 -2.29 -11.53 14.69
N ASN A 7 -2.66 -12.57 15.45
CA ASN A 7 -2.01 -13.87 15.34
C ASN A 7 -2.18 -14.46 13.94
N ASP A 8 -3.37 -14.33 13.35
CA ASP A 8 -3.66 -14.81 12.00
C ASP A 8 -2.83 -14.06 10.94
N PHE A 9 -2.76 -12.73 11.05
CA PHE A 9 -1.93 -11.88 10.20
C PHE A 9 -0.44 -12.22 10.33
N ALA A 10 0.07 -12.33 11.56
CA ALA A 10 1.47 -12.65 11.85
C ALA A 10 1.85 -14.05 11.32
N ASN A 11 0.99 -15.05 11.52
CA ASN A 11 1.23 -16.41 11.03
C ASN A 11 1.26 -16.47 9.50
N ALA A 12 0.34 -15.78 8.82
CA ALA A 12 0.32 -15.70 7.35
C ALA A 12 1.60 -15.03 6.81
N ASN A 13 2.07 -13.99 7.47
CA ASN A 13 3.34 -13.32 7.17
C ASN A 13 4.56 -14.25 7.29
N VAL A 14 4.64 -15.03 8.38
CA VAL A 14 5.71 -16.02 8.57
C VAL A 14 5.68 -17.07 7.45
N MET A 15 4.49 -17.52 7.04
CA MET A 15 4.36 -18.46 5.92
C MET A 15 4.81 -17.84 4.59
N LEU A 16 4.49 -16.56 4.34
CA LEU A 16 4.95 -15.85 3.15
C LEU A 16 6.47 -15.68 3.11
N HIS A 17 7.07 -15.31 4.24
CA HIS A 17 8.51 -15.18 4.39
C HIS A 17 9.23 -16.50 4.13
N ASN A 18 8.81 -17.58 4.79
CA ASN A 18 9.41 -18.90 4.60
C ASN A 18 9.26 -19.43 3.16
N ALA A 19 8.27 -18.94 2.41
CA ALA A 19 8.07 -19.27 1.01
C ALA A 19 8.86 -18.36 0.03
N GLY A 20 9.54 -17.31 0.53
CA GLY A 20 10.36 -16.39 -0.26
C GLY A 20 9.55 -15.38 -1.08
N TYR A 21 8.31 -15.07 -0.66
CA TYR A 21 7.47 -14.12 -1.39
C TYR A 21 7.89 -12.66 -1.18
N PHE A 22 8.42 -12.32 0.01
CA PHE A 22 8.86 -10.96 0.31
C PHE A 22 9.99 -10.49 -0.59
N GLU A 23 10.95 -11.37 -0.92
CA GLU A 23 12.03 -11.04 -1.85
C GLU A 23 11.51 -10.82 -3.28
N GLY A 24 10.50 -11.59 -3.68
CA GLY A 24 9.83 -11.37 -4.96
C GLY A 24 9.14 -10.01 -5.02
N LEU A 25 8.40 -9.65 -3.96
CA LEU A 25 7.73 -8.34 -3.84
C LEU A 25 8.75 -7.20 -3.80
N ALA A 26 9.82 -7.35 -3.02
CA ALA A 26 10.89 -6.36 -2.93
C ALA A 26 11.58 -6.13 -4.28
N LYS A 27 11.85 -7.21 -5.03
CA LYS A 27 12.44 -7.10 -6.36
C LYS A 27 11.51 -6.43 -7.37
N ILE A 28 10.21 -6.75 -7.33
CA ILE A 28 9.21 -6.09 -8.21
C ILE A 28 9.21 -4.58 -7.96
N HIS A 29 9.19 -4.15 -6.71
CA HIS A 29 9.22 -2.74 -6.38
C HIS A 29 10.54 -2.07 -6.80
N ASP A 30 11.68 -2.73 -6.54
CA ASP A 30 13.02 -2.24 -6.91
C ASP A 30 13.19 -2.08 -8.43
N ASP A 31 12.85 -3.10 -9.22
CA ASP A 31 13.00 -3.11 -10.68
C ASP A 31 12.15 -2.01 -11.36
N TYR A 32 10.97 -1.71 -10.81
CA TYR A 32 10.02 -0.76 -11.40
C TYR A 32 9.98 0.60 -10.69
N ALA A 33 10.83 0.82 -9.68
CA ALA A 33 10.82 2.00 -8.83
C ALA A 33 10.77 3.32 -9.62
N MET A 34 11.58 3.43 -10.68
CA MET A 34 11.64 4.62 -11.54
C MET A 34 10.34 4.87 -12.34
N ALA A 35 9.60 3.82 -12.66
CA ALA A 35 8.35 3.92 -13.42
C ALA A 35 7.15 4.25 -12.51
N ILE A 36 7.19 3.82 -11.25
CA ILE A 36 6.04 3.86 -10.33
C ILE A 36 6.06 5.03 -9.34
N HIS A 37 7.15 5.81 -9.28
CA HIS A 37 7.29 6.97 -8.39
C HIS A 37 7.40 8.29 -9.16
N GLY A 38 7.01 9.39 -8.51
CA GLY A 38 7.11 10.75 -9.02
C GLY A 38 6.12 11.08 -10.15
N ASN A 39 5.11 10.24 -10.35
CA ASN A 39 4.14 10.36 -11.43
C ASN A 39 2.79 9.71 -11.04
N GLY A 40 1.84 9.71 -11.96
CA GLY A 40 0.47 9.27 -11.71
C GLY A 40 0.27 7.77 -11.59
N PHE A 41 1.31 6.96 -11.77
CA PHE A 41 1.29 5.55 -11.39
C PHE A 41 1.42 5.35 -9.87
N PHE A 42 1.93 6.33 -9.12
CA PHE A 42 2.24 6.18 -7.69
C PHE A 42 1.10 5.56 -6.89
N PHE A 43 -0.06 6.22 -6.81
CA PHE A 43 -1.17 5.68 -6.04
C PHE A 43 -1.80 4.41 -6.63
N PRO A 44 -2.19 4.38 -7.92
CA PRO A 44 -2.84 3.19 -8.49
C PRO A 44 -1.96 1.94 -8.44
N TRP A 45 -0.65 2.07 -8.65
CA TRP A 45 0.28 0.95 -8.59
C TRP A 45 0.46 0.44 -7.17
N HIS A 46 0.62 1.33 -6.19
CA HIS A 46 0.76 0.92 -4.79
C HIS A 46 -0.53 0.32 -4.22
N ARG A 47 -1.72 0.82 -4.61
CA ARG A 47 -3.01 0.16 -4.29
C ARG A 47 -3.04 -1.26 -4.82
N ARG A 48 -2.68 -1.46 -6.09
CA ARG A 48 -2.60 -2.80 -6.70
C ARG A 48 -1.56 -3.69 -6.01
N PHE A 49 -0.44 -3.13 -5.57
CA PHE A 49 0.63 -3.85 -4.89
C PHE A 49 0.25 -4.28 -3.47
N VAL A 50 -0.43 -3.42 -2.70
CA VAL A 50 -1.02 -3.80 -1.41
C VAL A 50 -2.06 -4.91 -1.61
N ARG A 51 -2.90 -4.83 -2.65
CA ARG A 51 -3.84 -5.89 -2.98
C ARG A 51 -3.14 -7.20 -3.36
N HIS A 52 -2.05 -7.15 -4.14
CA HIS A 52 -1.23 -8.33 -4.45
C HIS A 52 -0.70 -8.99 -3.16
N TYR A 53 -0.20 -8.20 -2.21
CA TYR A 53 0.24 -8.71 -0.92
C TYR A 53 -0.90 -9.29 -0.08
N GLU A 54 -2.06 -8.63 -0.05
CA GLU A 54 -3.25 -9.15 0.66
C GLU A 54 -3.68 -10.50 0.11
N LEU A 55 -3.71 -10.65 -1.21
CA LEU A 55 -4.05 -11.91 -1.85
C LEU A 55 -3.05 -13.03 -1.54
N LEU A 56 -1.77 -12.69 -1.46
CA LEU A 56 -0.74 -13.63 -0.99
C LEU A 56 -1.02 -14.06 0.46
N LEU A 57 -1.37 -13.12 1.36
CA LEU A 57 -1.77 -13.46 2.73
C LEU A 57 -3.03 -14.34 2.75
N GLN A 58 -4.03 -14.01 1.93
CA GLN A 58 -5.29 -14.75 1.82
C GLN A 58 -5.11 -16.16 1.28
N SER A 59 -4.06 -16.39 0.47
CA SER A 59 -3.66 -17.74 0.05
C SER A 59 -3.15 -18.61 1.20
N MET A 60 -2.69 -17.99 2.29
CA MET A 60 -2.26 -18.67 3.52
C MET A 60 -3.39 -18.76 4.55
N ASN A 61 -4.15 -17.67 4.72
CA ASN A 61 -5.33 -17.60 5.56
C ASN A 61 -6.37 -16.65 4.94
N PRO A 62 -7.50 -17.18 4.43
CA PRO A 62 -8.47 -16.38 3.67
C PRO A 62 -9.19 -15.30 4.51
N ASN A 63 -9.11 -15.35 5.84
CA ASN A 63 -9.72 -14.36 6.72
C ASN A 63 -8.79 -13.19 7.04
N VAL A 64 -7.55 -13.21 6.55
CA VAL A 64 -6.60 -12.11 6.78
C VAL A 64 -6.86 -10.99 5.79
N VAL A 65 -6.85 -9.77 6.32
CA VAL A 65 -6.85 -8.52 5.57
C VAL A 65 -5.61 -7.72 5.93
N VAL A 66 -5.17 -6.83 5.04
CA VAL A 66 -4.02 -5.96 5.32
C VAL A 66 -4.46 -4.77 6.18
N PRO A 67 -3.95 -4.62 7.43
CA PRO A 67 -4.21 -3.42 8.20
C PRO A 67 -3.40 -2.24 7.65
N TYR A 68 -3.87 -1.02 7.91
CA TYR A 68 -3.06 0.18 7.73
C TYR A 68 -2.38 0.58 9.05
N TRP A 69 -1.21 1.20 8.96
CA TRP A 69 -0.53 1.82 10.10
C TRP A 69 -0.80 3.32 10.14
N ASP A 70 -1.64 3.73 11.09
CA ASP A 70 -1.89 5.15 11.39
C ASP A 70 -0.68 5.78 12.11
N TRP A 71 0.34 6.14 11.33
CA TRP A 71 1.55 6.83 11.81
C TRP A 71 1.30 8.28 12.22
N THR A 72 0.10 8.83 11.98
CA THR A 72 -0.29 10.14 12.52
C THR A 72 -0.54 10.08 14.03
N ARG A 73 -0.77 8.88 14.57
CA ARG A 73 -0.78 8.63 16.02
C ARG A 73 0.64 8.52 16.52
N ASN A 74 0.89 9.14 17.68
CA ASN A 74 2.22 9.22 18.27
C ASN A 74 3.25 9.89 17.33
N TRP A 75 2.80 10.73 16.39
CA TRP A 75 3.65 11.34 15.37
C TRP A 75 4.87 12.07 15.94
N GLN A 76 4.79 12.63 17.15
CA GLN A 76 5.93 13.29 17.81
C GLN A 76 7.03 12.31 18.22
N ASN A 77 6.64 11.09 18.64
CA ASN A 77 7.50 10.04 19.16
C ASN A 77 7.09 8.68 18.54
N PRO A 78 7.32 8.47 17.23
CA PRO A 78 6.72 7.32 16.53
C PRO A 78 7.15 5.96 17.07
N GLU A 79 8.32 5.86 17.69
CA GLU A 79 8.81 4.65 18.37
C GLU A 79 7.91 4.19 19.52
N THR A 80 7.05 5.08 20.04
CA THR A 80 6.04 4.73 21.06
C THR A 80 4.75 4.16 20.47
N ASN A 81 4.58 4.20 19.15
CA ASN A 81 3.42 3.61 18.48
C ASN A 81 3.48 2.08 18.63
N PRO A 82 2.39 1.42 19.09
CA PRO A 82 2.39 -0.04 19.29
C PRO A 82 2.83 -0.84 18.06
N VAL A 83 2.61 -0.34 16.84
CA VAL A 83 3.07 -1.02 15.61
C VAL A 83 4.58 -1.26 15.64
N LEU A 84 5.39 -0.32 16.15
CA LEU A 84 6.85 -0.43 16.26
C LEU A 84 7.34 -1.11 17.54
N SER A 85 6.44 -1.80 18.27
CA SER A 85 6.82 -2.54 19.48
C SER A 85 7.20 -3.99 19.19
N ASN A 86 7.90 -4.60 20.14
CA ASN A 86 8.23 -6.03 20.13
C ASN A 86 7.02 -6.98 20.09
N ARG A 87 5.81 -6.48 20.36
CA ARG A 87 4.56 -7.25 20.29
C ARG A 87 4.05 -7.35 18.85
N PHE A 88 4.41 -6.40 18.01
CA PHE A 88 3.89 -6.23 16.67
C PHE A 88 5.02 -6.28 15.63
N MET A 89 5.32 -5.20 14.93
CA MET A 89 6.25 -5.21 13.78
C MET A 89 7.72 -5.05 14.17
N GLY A 90 8.04 -4.97 15.45
CA GLY A 90 9.40 -4.74 15.94
C GLY A 90 9.81 -3.27 15.86
N GLY A 91 10.88 -2.93 16.58
CA GLY A 91 11.38 -1.56 16.71
C GLY A 91 12.57 -1.28 15.79
N ASN A 92 13.56 -0.59 16.36
CA ASN A 92 14.82 -0.25 15.69
C ASN A 92 15.73 -1.48 15.55
N GLY A 93 16.65 -1.42 14.60
CA GLY A 93 17.75 -2.38 14.52
C GLY A 93 18.72 -2.21 15.68
N VAL A 94 19.36 -3.31 16.08
CA VAL A 94 20.32 -3.33 17.20
C VAL A 94 21.68 -3.89 16.79
N GLY A 95 22.71 -3.51 17.55
CA GLY A 95 24.08 -3.94 17.34
C GLY A 95 24.70 -3.36 16.07
N ARG A 96 25.91 -3.83 15.72
CA ARG A 96 26.66 -3.30 14.57
C ARG A 96 26.00 -3.56 13.21
N GLY A 97 25.14 -4.58 13.14
CA GLY A 97 24.43 -4.96 11.91
C GLY A 97 23.11 -4.23 11.70
N ASN A 98 22.60 -3.49 12.71
CA ASN A 98 21.27 -2.88 12.70
C ASN A 98 20.14 -3.86 12.35
N CYS A 99 20.30 -5.13 12.70
CA CYS A 99 19.25 -6.12 12.49
C CYS A 99 18.08 -5.83 13.43
N VAL A 100 16.86 -5.92 12.93
CA VAL A 100 15.68 -5.97 13.80
C VAL A 100 15.72 -7.28 14.58
N ARG A 101 15.60 -7.21 15.91
CA ARG A 101 15.73 -8.37 16.83
C ARG A 101 14.52 -8.56 17.74
N ASP A 102 13.42 -7.91 17.43
CA ASP A 102 12.15 -8.02 18.14
C ASP A 102 10.96 -7.97 17.17
N GLY A 103 9.75 -8.24 17.67
CA GLY A 103 8.54 -8.26 16.86
C GLY A 103 8.51 -9.38 15.82
N LEU A 104 7.62 -9.21 14.84
CA LEU A 104 7.30 -10.19 13.80
C LEU A 104 8.51 -10.65 12.99
N ILE A 105 9.48 -9.75 12.78
CA ILE A 105 10.60 -9.96 11.86
C ILE A 105 11.95 -10.21 12.56
N HIS A 106 11.95 -10.52 13.87
CA HIS A 106 13.14 -10.54 14.74
C HIS A 106 14.31 -11.43 14.26
N ASP A 107 14.02 -12.45 13.45
CA ASP A 107 14.99 -13.43 12.93
C ASP A 107 14.85 -13.62 11.41
N TRP A 108 14.15 -12.71 10.74
CA TRP A 108 13.97 -12.79 9.31
C TRP A 108 15.26 -12.43 8.58
N THR A 109 15.54 -13.19 7.53
CA THR A 109 16.65 -12.92 6.62
C THR A 109 16.12 -12.77 5.21
N ARG A 110 16.57 -11.75 4.49
CA ARG A 110 16.29 -11.57 3.07
C ARG A 110 17.43 -12.10 2.23
N SER A 111 17.12 -12.55 1.02
CA SER A 111 18.13 -12.90 0.01
C SER A 111 18.32 -11.84 -1.09
N PHE A 112 17.40 -10.87 -1.20
CA PHE A 112 17.47 -9.74 -2.13
C PHE A 112 17.55 -8.40 -1.38
N PRO A 113 18.39 -7.43 -1.80
CA PRO A 113 19.39 -7.52 -2.88
C PRO A 113 20.61 -8.40 -2.55
N SER A 114 20.75 -8.79 -1.29
CA SER A 114 21.81 -9.65 -0.79
C SER A 114 21.33 -10.44 0.43
N GLN A 115 22.03 -11.54 0.76
CA GLN A 115 21.74 -12.33 1.95
C GLN A 115 22.11 -11.55 3.22
N ASP A 116 21.11 -11.13 4.00
CA ASP A 116 21.31 -10.44 5.28
C ASP A 116 20.05 -10.52 6.17
N CYS A 117 20.13 -10.07 7.41
CA CYS A 117 18.96 -9.79 8.25
C CYS A 117 18.18 -8.57 7.71
N ILE A 118 16.91 -8.43 8.07
CA ILE A 118 16.18 -7.17 7.82
C ILE A 118 16.71 -6.09 8.75
N LYS A 119 17.09 -4.93 8.18
CA LYS A 119 17.69 -3.83 8.92
C LYS A 119 16.78 -2.62 9.02
N ARG A 120 16.70 -2.05 10.23
CA ARG A 120 16.12 -0.72 10.46
C ARG A 120 17.14 0.13 11.20
N GLY A 121 17.19 1.40 10.86
CA GLY A 121 18.11 2.35 11.48
C GLY A 121 17.41 3.68 11.59
N PHE A 122 16.73 3.84 12.72
CA PHE A 122 15.93 5.03 13.00
C PHE A 122 16.77 6.30 12.83
N ARG A 123 16.23 7.23 12.04
CA ARG A 123 16.95 8.41 11.54
C ARG A 123 17.58 9.28 12.63
N GLN A 124 17.00 9.30 13.83
CA GLN A 124 17.48 10.08 14.98
C GLN A 124 17.95 9.15 16.13
N GLY A 125 18.64 8.07 15.78
CA GLY A 125 19.24 7.15 16.75
C GLY A 125 18.19 6.18 17.31
N ASN A 126 17.51 6.56 18.39
CA ASN A 126 16.50 5.73 19.04
C ASN A 126 15.06 6.04 18.62
N THR A 127 14.88 7.01 17.72
CA THR A 127 13.57 7.42 17.20
C THR A 127 13.65 7.68 15.69
N PRO A 128 12.59 7.36 14.91
CA PRO A 128 12.50 7.79 13.50
C PRO A 128 12.57 9.31 13.31
N GLY A 129 12.42 10.07 14.40
CA GLY A 129 12.07 11.48 14.38
C GLY A 129 10.57 11.65 14.11
N PRO A 130 10.04 12.87 14.21
CA PRO A 130 8.62 13.09 14.09
C PRO A 130 8.10 12.72 12.70
N PHE A 131 6.94 12.06 12.69
CA PHE A 131 6.12 11.85 11.50
C PHE A 131 5.12 12.98 11.30
N TRP A 132 4.41 12.97 10.18
CA TRP A 132 3.37 13.96 9.92
C TRP A 132 2.15 13.72 10.84
N PRO A 133 1.63 14.75 11.51
CA PRO A 133 0.35 14.65 12.18
C PRO A 133 -0.81 14.72 11.18
N MET A 134 -2.00 14.24 11.58
CA MET A 134 -3.18 14.21 10.71
C MET A 134 -3.60 15.60 10.25
N ASP A 135 -3.44 16.65 11.07
CA ASP A 135 -3.77 18.04 10.66
C ASP A 135 -2.87 18.54 9.52
N ALA A 136 -1.61 18.10 9.46
CA ALA A 136 -0.72 18.40 8.33
C ALA A 136 -1.16 17.67 7.06
N VAL A 137 -1.58 16.41 7.17
CA VAL A 137 -2.14 15.65 6.04
C VAL A 137 -3.44 16.30 5.53
N LEU A 138 -4.33 16.70 6.44
CA LEU A 138 -5.59 17.38 6.10
C LEU A 138 -5.34 18.73 5.40
N ARG A 139 -4.29 19.47 5.78
CA ARG A 139 -3.91 20.70 5.04
C ARG A 139 -3.54 20.42 3.59
N VAL A 140 -2.86 19.30 3.31
CA VAL A 140 -2.56 18.89 1.92
C VAL A 140 -3.84 18.54 1.18
N LEU A 141 -4.71 17.72 1.80
CA LEU A 141 -5.99 17.32 1.23
C LEU A 141 -6.89 18.53 0.88
N GLN A 142 -6.86 19.59 1.69
CA GLN A 142 -7.66 20.79 1.50
C GLN A 142 -7.07 21.81 0.51
N SER A 143 -5.74 21.81 0.32
CA SER A 143 -5.05 22.84 -0.49
C SER A 143 -4.67 22.37 -1.89
N ALA A 144 -4.59 21.06 -2.13
CA ALA A 144 -4.31 20.52 -3.45
C ALA A 144 -5.58 20.52 -4.33
N ASN A 145 -5.56 21.34 -5.39
CA ASN A 145 -6.70 21.51 -6.31
C ASN A 145 -6.71 20.51 -7.48
N ASP A 146 -5.65 19.73 -7.63
CA ASP A 146 -5.46 18.76 -8.70
C ASP A 146 -4.68 17.54 -8.18
N PHE A 147 -4.80 16.42 -8.90
CA PHE A 147 -4.18 15.16 -8.50
C PHE A 147 -2.65 15.25 -8.46
N ARG A 148 -2.02 15.96 -9.42
CA ARG A 148 -0.56 16.06 -9.51
C ARG A 148 0.03 16.71 -8.28
N THR A 149 -0.54 17.83 -7.85
CA THR A 149 -0.13 18.57 -6.65
C THR A 149 -0.37 17.73 -5.40
N PHE A 150 -1.53 17.08 -5.31
CA PHE A 150 -1.85 16.17 -4.20
C PHE A 150 -0.84 15.02 -4.10
N SER A 151 -0.63 14.27 -5.19
CA SER A 151 0.27 13.12 -5.24
C SER A 151 1.69 13.50 -4.91
N THR A 152 2.21 14.57 -5.51
CA THR A 152 3.57 15.06 -5.24
C THR A 152 3.77 15.41 -3.76
N ASN A 153 2.78 16.04 -3.13
CA ASN A 153 2.87 16.44 -1.72
C ASN A 153 2.78 15.24 -0.76
N ILE A 154 1.94 14.25 -1.05
CA ILE A 154 1.84 13.04 -0.21
C ILE A 154 3.10 12.16 -0.36
N GLU A 155 3.55 11.93 -1.60
CA GLU A 155 4.69 11.08 -1.91
C GLU A 155 6.00 11.62 -1.30
N ASN A 156 6.29 12.91 -1.50
CA ASN A 156 7.50 13.55 -0.98
C ASN A 156 7.40 13.99 0.49
N GLY A 157 6.18 14.16 0.99
CA GLY A 157 5.92 14.56 2.37
C GLY A 157 5.81 13.34 3.29
N PRO A 158 4.60 12.98 3.74
CA PRO A 158 4.40 11.92 4.71
C PRO A 158 4.91 10.54 4.29
N HIS A 159 4.77 10.13 3.02
CA HIS A 159 5.25 8.83 2.54
C HIS A 159 6.79 8.74 2.67
N GLY A 160 7.51 9.63 1.99
CA GLY A 160 8.98 9.68 2.08
C GLY A 160 9.48 9.89 3.51
N ASN A 161 8.76 10.66 4.34
CA ASN A 161 9.14 10.89 5.73
C ASN A 161 9.12 9.61 6.59
N VAL A 162 8.16 8.70 6.39
CA VAL A 162 8.13 7.42 7.10
C VAL A 162 9.25 6.51 6.63
N HIS A 163 9.45 6.37 5.32
CA HIS A 163 10.54 5.59 4.74
C HIS A 163 11.91 6.01 5.30
N LEU A 164 12.23 7.31 5.19
CA LEU A 164 13.46 7.89 5.70
C LEU A 164 13.58 7.83 7.23
N GLY A 165 12.45 7.86 7.95
CA GLY A 165 12.43 7.81 9.41
C GLY A 165 12.82 6.42 9.93
N ILE A 166 12.25 5.36 9.37
CA ILE A 166 12.59 3.98 9.75
C ILE A 166 14.01 3.62 9.29
N GLY A 167 14.40 4.05 8.08
CA GLY A 167 15.77 4.02 7.59
C GLY A 167 16.33 2.64 7.24
N LEU A 168 17.59 2.63 6.78
CA LEU A 168 18.31 1.46 6.25
C LEU A 168 17.50 0.70 5.19
N ASP A 169 17.21 -0.59 5.36
CA ASP A 169 16.50 -1.35 4.31
C ASP A 169 15.12 -0.75 4.01
N PHE A 170 14.50 -0.07 4.98
CA PHE A 170 13.16 0.49 4.84
C PHE A 170 13.08 1.79 4.02
N GLN A 171 14.20 2.47 3.78
CA GLN A 171 14.23 3.66 2.90
C GLN A 171 14.68 3.33 1.47
N GLU A 172 15.09 2.09 1.21
CA GLU A 172 15.53 1.65 -0.11
C GLU A 172 14.35 1.12 -0.93
N MET A 173 14.54 0.97 -2.25
CA MET A 173 13.48 0.47 -3.14
C MET A 173 13.17 -1.03 -2.93
N TYR A 174 13.95 -1.73 -2.10
CA TYR A 174 13.66 -3.08 -1.65
C TYR A 174 13.02 -3.13 -0.24
N ALA A 175 12.49 -1.99 0.25
CA ALA A 175 11.72 -1.90 1.49
C ALA A 175 10.58 -2.92 1.65
N PRO A 176 9.93 -3.44 0.58
CA PRO A 176 8.92 -4.48 0.75
C PRO A 176 9.42 -5.81 1.34
N ASN A 177 10.73 -5.99 1.55
CA ASN A 177 11.24 -7.09 2.39
C ASN A 177 10.73 -7.03 3.84
N ASP A 178 10.29 -5.85 4.28
CA ASP A 178 9.70 -5.62 5.59
C ASP A 178 8.16 -5.46 5.46
N PRO A 179 7.35 -6.32 6.10
CA PRO A 179 5.89 -6.25 6.00
C PRO A 179 5.29 -4.93 6.53
N LEU A 180 6.05 -4.14 7.31
CA LEU A 180 5.66 -2.78 7.70
C LEU A 180 5.44 -1.87 6.47
N PHE A 181 6.08 -2.16 5.34
CA PHE A 181 5.88 -1.47 4.06
C PHE A 181 4.40 -1.47 3.67
N PHE A 182 3.75 -2.63 3.71
CA PHE A 182 2.36 -2.76 3.27
C PHE A 182 1.38 -2.10 4.23
N LEU A 183 1.70 -2.07 5.52
CA LEU A 183 0.93 -1.30 6.52
C LEU A 183 1.06 0.21 6.27
N HIS A 184 2.27 0.69 5.95
CA HIS A 184 2.51 2.08 5.59
C HIS A 184 1.75 2.45 4.32
N HIS A 185 1.85 1.65 3.26
CA HIS A 185 1.14 1.90 2.01
C HIS A 185 -0.38 1.72 2.12
N GLY A 186 -0.87 0.90 3.07
CA GLY A 186 -2.29 0.89 3.43
C GLY A 186 -2.77 2.24 3.99
N MET A 187 -1.91 2.98 4.70
CA MET A 187 -2.24 4.34 5.16
C MET A 187 -2.11 5.37 4.05
N VAL A 188 -1.14 5.23 3.15
CA VAL A 188 -1.00 6.08 1.95
C VAL A 188 -2.24 5.92 1.05
N ASP A 189 -2.67 4.67 0.83
CA ASP A 189 -3.85 4.36 0.05
C ASP A 189 -5.13 4.89 0.70
N ARG A 190 -5.25 4.78 2.03
CA ARG A 190 -6.33 5.42 2.79
C ARG A 190 -6.40 6.92 2.59
N ILE A 191 -5.26 7.62 2.60
CA ILE A 191 -5.21 9.07 2.34
C ILE A 191 -5.72 9.38 0.94
N TRP A 192 -5.41 8.55 -0.06
CA TRP A 192 -5.94 8.71 -1.40
C TRP A 192 -7.45 8.46 -1.49
N SER A 193 -7.97 7.41 -0.86
CA SER A 193 -9.43 7.18 -0.78
C SER A 193 -10.16 8.37 -0.14
N ILE A 194 -9.60 8.98 0.90
CA ILE A 194 -10.16 10.21 1.51
C ILE A 194 -10.15 11.37 0.51
N TRP A 195 -9.05 11.57 -0.23
CA TRP A 195 -8.97 12.61 -1.26
C TRP A 195 -10.01 12.40 -2.36
N GLN A 196 -10.17 11.16 -2.84
CA GLN A 196 -11.16 10.79 -3.85
C GLN A 196 -12.59 11.07 -3.36
N ALA A 197 -12.89 10.74 -2.10
CA ALA A 197 -14.19 11.03 -1.48
C ALA A 197 -14.47 12.54 -1.32
N GLN A 198 -13.44 13.35 -1.06
CA GLN A 198 -13.56 14.82 -0.96
C GLN A 198 -13.64 15.52 -2.32
N ASN A 199 -13.11 14.89 -3.37
CA ASN A 199 -12.98 15.47 -4.71
C ASN A 199 -13.66 14.60 -5.79
N PRO A 200 -14.97 14.28 -5.66
CA PRO A 200 -15.63 13.28 -6.52
C PRO A 200 -15.59 13.61 -8.03
N ARG A 201 -15.48 14.90 -8.39
CA ARG A 201 -15.39 15.33 -9.80
C ARG A 201 -14.06 15.00 -10.47
N ILE A 202 -12.99 14.86 -9.68
CA ILE A 202 -11.63 14.57 -10.15
C ILE A 202 -11.07 13.30 -9.49
N ALA A 203 -11.92 12.47 -8.91
CA ALA A 203 -11.51 11.28 -8.17
C ALA A 203 -10.79 10.24 -9.05
N ASN A 204 -11.03 10.27 -10.36
CA ASN A 204 -10.34 9.46 -11.36
C ASN A 204 -9.15 10.16 -12.03
N ASP A 205 -8.83 11.39 -11.63
CA ASP A 205 -7.70 12.11 -12.19
C ASP A 205 -6.40 11.41 -11.76
N ILE A 206 -5.66 10.94 -12.76
CA ILE A 206 -4.33 10.36 -12.65
C ILE A 206 -3.38 10.99 -13.69
N THR A 207 -3.81 12.12 -14.26
CA THR A 207 -3.17 12.75 -15.41
C THR A 207 -1.80 13.28 -15.01
N SER A 208 -0.78 12.74 -15.63
CA SER A 208 0.62 13.13 -15.44
C SER A 208 1.42 12.61 -16.63
N ASN A 209 2.75 12.71 -16.55
CA ASN A 209 3.62 12.10 -17.54
C ASN A 209 4.47 11.03 -16.86
N ASP A 210 4.79 9.96 -17.59
CA ASP A 210 5.77 8.96 -17.17
C ASP A 210 7.20 9.54 -17.20
N ILE A 211 8.18 8.70 -16.86
CA ILE A 211 9.59 9.11 -16.81
C ILE A 211 10.16 9.50 -18.17
N ASP A 212 9.59 9.00 -19.26
CA ASP A 212 9.98 9.32 -20.63
C ASP A 212 9.22 10.55 -21.17
N GLY A 213 8.32 11.13 -20.36
CA GLY A 213 7.52 12.29 -20.71
C GLY A 213 6.22 11.97 -21.45
N ASN A 214 5.85 10.69 -21.60
CA ASN A 214 4.60 10.30 -22.26
C ASN A 214 3.41 10.53 -21.31
N PRO A 215 2.25 10.95 -21.84
CA PRO A 215 1.07 11.17 -21.02
C PRO A 215 0.54 9.85 -20.45
N ILE A 216 0.33 9.84 -19.13
CA ILE A 216 -0.35 8.79 -18.39
C ILE A 216 -1.85 9.06 -18.45
N ASN A 217 -2.62 8.04 -18.84
CA ASN A 217 -4.07 8.09 -18.97
C ASN A 217 -4.71 6.79 -18.42
N PRO A 218 -6.04 6.71 -18.29
CA PRO A 218 -6.70 5.55 -17.67
C PRO A 218 -6.44 4.20 -18.34
N ASP A 219 -6.03 4.17 -19.60
CA ASP A 219 -5.70 2.96 -20.36
C ASP A 219 -4.21 2.63 -20.34
N SER A 220 -3.36 3.52 -19.81
CA SER A 220 -1.94 3.26 -19.64
C SER A 220 -1.74 2.00 -18.79
N PRO A 221 -0.86 1.07 -19.18
CA PRO A 221 -0.66 -0.16 -18.43
C PRO A 221 0.12 0.13 -17.14
N LEU A 222 -0.36 -0.39 -16.02
CA LEU A 222 0.38 -0.41 -14.77
C LEU A 222 1.72 -1.14 -14.98
N PRO A 223 2.86 -0.53 -14.63
CA PRO A 223 4.16 -1.20 -14.68
C PRO A 223 4.11 -2.53 -13.92
N PHE A 224 4.81 -3.56 -14.41
CA PHE A 224 4.76 -4.96 -13.95
C PHE A 224 3.41 -5.69 -14.17
N TYR A 225 2.27 -5.10 -13.80
CA TYR A 225 0.96 -5.77 -13.84
C TYR A 225 0.35 -5.85 -15.23
N ASN A 226 0.64 -4.88 -16.09
CA ASN A 226 0.15 -4.79 -17.47
C ASN A 226 -1.40 -4.82 -17.58
N GLU A 227 -2.08 -4.40 -16.51
CA GLU A 227 -3.51 -4.07 -16.46
C GLU A 227 -3.66 -2.54 -16.59
N PRO A 228 -4.75 -2.01 -17.16
CA PRO A 228 -4.93 -0.57 -17.30
C PRO A 228 -5.02 0.09 -15.93
N ILE A 229 -4.45 1.29 -15.74
CA ILE A 229 -4.52 2.03 -14.46
C ILE A 229 -5.94 2.11 -13.92
N SER A 230 -6.93 2.29 -14.79
CA SER A 230 -8.35 2.35 -14.41
C SER A 230 -8.84 1.16 -13.58
N SER A 231 -8.18 -0.01 -13.64
CA SER A 231 -8.53 -1.17 -12.80
C SER A 231 -8.31 -0.90 -11.31
N SER A 232 -7.32 -0.09 -10.95
CA SER A 232 -6.91 0.14 -9.56
C SER A 232 -7.12 1.59 -9.10
N VAL A 233 -7.93 2.37 -9.82
CA VAL A 233 -8.25 3.74 -9.41
C VAL A 233 -9.23 3.78 -8.25
N PHE A 234 -10.15 2.82 -8.15
CA PHE A 234 -11.20 2.84 -7.13
C PHE A 234 -11.16 1.60 -6.24
N ASP A 235 -11.31 1.79 -4.94
CA ASP A 235 -11.38 0.76 -3.90
C ASP A 235 -12.70 -0.05 -3.91
N GLY A 236 -13.73 0.46 -4.59
CA GLY A 236 -14.96 -0.24 -4.97
C GLY A 236 -15.05 -0.64 -6.46
N GLY A 237 -13.95 -0.56 -7.20
CA GLY A 237 -13.87 -0.93 -8.62
C GLY A 237 -13.81 -2.45 -8.86
N SER A 238 -13.82 -2.89 -10.12
CA SER A 238 -13.71 -4.31 -10.44
C SER A 238 -12.42 -4.92 -9.88
N GLY A 239 -12.52 -5.89 -8.97
CA GLY A 239 -11.37 -6.53 -8.29
C GLY A 239 -10.99 -5.94 -6.93
N TYR A 240 -11.62 -4.81 -6.55
CA TYR A 240 -11.44 -4.14 -5.26
C TYR A 240 -12.82 -3.95 -4.62
N CYS A 241 -13.01 -4.54 -3.44
CA CYS A 241 -14.25 -4.40 -2.69
C CYS A 241 -13.92 -4.24 -1.21
N TYR A 242 -13.21 -3.16 -0.89
CA TYR A 242 -12.86 -2.80 0.47
C TYR A 242 -13.13 -1.31 0.70
N THR A 243 -13.16 -0.94 1.97
CA THR A 243 -13.22 0.46 2.39
C THR A 243 -12.47 0.57 3.72
N TYR A 244 -12.18 1.79 4.15
CA TYR A 244 -11.52 2.05 5.41
C TYR A 244 -12.54 2.32 6.52
N ASP A 245 -12.27 1.84 7.73
CA ASP A 245 -13.19 1.88 8.89
C ASP A 245 -13.91 3.22 9.06
N ASP A 246 -13.20 4.32 8.84
CA ASP A 246 -13.73 5.66 9.02
C ASP A 246 -14.59 6.14 7.84
N LEU A 247 -14.30 5.68 6.61
CA LEU A 247 -15.18 5.87 5.44
C LEU A 247 -16.41 4.96 5.50
N ALA A 248 -16.29 3.80 6.15
CA ALA A 248 -17.37 2.83 6.34
C ALA A 248 -18.37 3.25 7.42
N THR A 249 -17.89 3.91 8.48
CA THR A 249 -18.69 4.21 9.69
C THR A 249 -19.21 5.64 9.76
N ARG A 250 -18.71 6.56 8.94
CA ARG A 250 -19.11 7.98 9.00
C ARG A 250 -19.85 8.39 7.75
N SER A 251 -20.97 9.08 7.91
CA SER A 251 -21.49 9.90 6.82
C SER A 251 -20.46 10.99 6.51
N LEU A 252 -20.34 11.37 5.24
CA LEU A 252 -19.61 12.56 4.79
C LEU A 252 -20.05 13.86 5.52
N GLU A 253 -21.08 13.82 6.37
CA GLU A 253 -21.51 14.94 7.22
C GLU A 253 -20.66 15.07 8.49
N GLU A 254 -20.16 13.99 9.09
CA GLU A 254 -19.36 14.06 10.33
C GLU A 254 -17.90 14.42 10.06
N PHE A 255 -17.32 13.99 8.93
CA PHE A 255 -16.01 14.47 8.49
C PHE A 255 -16.01 15.94 8.12
N VAL A 256 -17.17 16.45 7.73
CA VAL A 256 -17.33 17.81 7.25
C VAL A 256 -17.92 18.71 8.33
N ASN A 257 -18.15 18.21 9.56
CA ASN A 257 -18.52 19.02 10.73
C ASN A 257 -17.41 19.99 11.23
N LEU A 258 -16.45 20.31 10.35
CA LEU A 258 -15.76 21.59 10.22
C LEU A 258 -16.67 22.64 9.50
N ASP A 259 -17.99 22.56 9.73
CA ASP A 259 -19.06 23.05 8.85
C ASP A 259 -19.57 24.48 9.10
N ASN A 260 -18.76 25.37 9.67
CA ASN A 260 -19.07 26.80 9.57
C ASN A 260 -18.88 27.36 8.14
N MET A 261 -18.47 26.55 7.15
CA MET A 261 -18.26 26.97 5.76
C MET A 261 -19.24 26.38 4.71
N ARG A 262 -20.20 25.53 5.09
CA ARG A 262 -21.09 24.82 4.13
C ARG A 262 -22.42 25.47 3.80
N SER A 263 -22.76 26.66 4.30
CA SER A 263 -24.03 27.31 3.92
C SER A 263 -24.17 27.53 2.39
N ARG A 264 -23.11 27.27 1.62
CA ARG A 264 -23.02 27.40 0.16
C ARG A 264 -23.23 26.12 -0.67
N LEU A 265 -23.23 24.91 -0.10
CA LEU A 265 -23.19 23.65 -0.88
C LEU A 265 -24.54 22.90 -1.00
N LYS A 266 -25.65 23.57 -0.70
CA LYS A 266 -26.99 22.94 -0.58
C LYS A 266 -27.78 22.75 -1.88
N SER A 267 -27.23 22.93 -3.09
CA SER A 267 -28.06 22.94 -4.30
C SER A 267 -27.68 22.02 -5.48
N GLN A 268 -26.66 21.14 -5.42
CA GLN A 268 -26.17 20.58 -6.69
C GLN A 268 -25.75 19.11 -6.82
N LEU A 269 -25.94 18.19 -5.87
CA LEU A 269 -25.49 16.80 -6.08
C LEU A 269 -26.53 15.77 -5.60
N GLY A 270 -27.48 15.45 -6.49
CA GLY A 270 -28.49 14.42 -6.29
C GLY A 270 -28.06 13.04 -6.79
N SER A 271 -27.11 12.37 -6.13
CA SER A 271 -26.91 10.91 -6.27
C SER A 271 -26.09 10.33 -5.12
N GLU A 272 -26.59 9.26 -4.50
CA GLU A 272 -25.91 8.45 -3.48
C GLU A 272 -24.73 7.64 -4.07
N LEU A 273 -23.77 7.29 -3.21
CA LEU A 273 -22.63 6.43 -3.55
C LEU A 273 -23.11 5.03 -4.01
N PRO A 274 -22.47 4.40 -5.02
CA PRO A 274 -22.92 3.12 -5.55
C PRO A 274 -22.78 1.99 -4.53
N ILE A 275 -23.88 1.28 -4.29
CA ILE A 275 -23.91 0.02 -3.54
C ILE A 275 -23.46 -1.12 -4.48
N CYS A 276 -22.57 -1.98 -3.97
CA CYS A 276 -22.05 -3.15 -4.67
C CYS A 276 -23.18 -4.05 -5.20
N ASN A 277 -23.37 -4.07 -6.52
CA ASN A 277 -24.12 -5.10 -7.23
C ASN A 277 -23.35 -5.42 -8.52
N SER A 278 -22.72 -6.59 -8.59
CA SER A 278 -21.92 -6.99 -9.76
C SER A 278 -22.52 -8.18 -10.49
N THR A 279 -22.67 -8.01 -11.81
CA THR A 279 -22.71 -9.11 -12.78
C THR A 279 -21.77 -8.67 -13.91
N ILE A 280 -20.55 -9.23 -13.98
CA ILE A 280 -19.61 -9.00 -15.09
C ILE A 280 -18.87 -10.29 -15.44
N THR A 281 -18.74 -10.53 -16.76
CA THR A 281 -18.27 -11.74 -17.44
C THR A 281 -16.78 -11.71 -17.84
N GLU A 282 -16.05 -12.76 -17.43
CA GLU A 282 -14.83 -13.46 -17.92
C GLU A 282 -13.82 -12.93 -18.97
N SER A 283 -13.92 -11.75 -19.58
CA SER A 283 -13.20 -11.49 -20.86
C SER A 283 -12.00 -10.53 -20.86
N TYR A 284 -11.29 -10.27 -19.75
CA TYR A 284 -10.20 -9.26 -19.77
C TYR A 284 -9.00 -9.52 -18.85
N PHE A 285 -8.10 -10.48 -19.16
CA PHE A 285 -6.73 -10.46 -18.60
C PHE A 285 -5.69 -11.08 -19.57
N PRO A 286 -4.66 -10.33 -20.02
CA PRO A 286 -3.57 -10.86 -20.84
C PRO A 286 -2.49 -11.56 -20.00
N SER A 287 -1.85 -12.57 -20.58
CA SER A 287 -0.78 -13.37 -19.95
C SER A 287 0.50 -12.56 -19.68
N VAL A 288 1.06 -12.67 -18.47
CA VAL A 288 2.43 -12.21 -18.14
C VAL A 288 3.42 -12.78 -19.16
N LYS A 289 4.18 -11.92 -19.84
CA LYS A 289 5.13 -12.33 -20.89
C LYS A 289 6.27 -13.18 -20.29
N PRO A 290 6.71 -14.25 -20.98
CA PRO A 290 7.68 -15.22 -20.46
C PRO A 290 9.15 -14.74 -20.38
N ASP A 291 9.45 -13.46 -20.66
CA ASP A 291 10.81 -12.98 -20.91
C ASP A 291 11.50 -12.26 -19.73
N THR A 292 10.98 -12.41 -18.51
CA THR A 292 11.69 -12.00 -17.27
C THR A 292 12.74 -13.03 -16.84
N ARG A 293 13.33 -13.77 -17.79
CA ARG A 293 14.21 -14.92 -17.50
C ARG A 293 15.60 -14.52 -17.03
N ASP A 294 16.06 -13.31 -17.36
CA ASP A 294 17.46 -12.93 -17.19
C ASP A 294 17.74 -12.05 -15.95
N PHE A 295 16.72 -11.73 -15.15
CA PHE A 295 16.87 -10.88 -13.96
C PHE A 295 16.17 -11.50 -12.75
N MET A 296 16.74 -12.57 -12.19
CA MET A 296 16.25 -13.17 -10.94
C MET A 296 17.36 -13.89 -10.18
N PHE A 297 17.78 -13.34 -9.03
CA PHE A 297 17.95 -14.20 -7.86
C PHE A 297 16.56 -14.75 -7.56
N ALA A 298 16.31 -15.97 -8.02
CA ALA A 298 14.97 -16.50 -8.14
C ALA A 298 14.40 -16.89 -6.76
N PRO A 299 13.17 -16.46 -6.41
CA PRO A 299 12.34 -17.25 -5.50
C PRO A 299 12.37 -18.70 -5.99
N ASN A 300 12.42 -19.69 -5.09
CA ASN A 300 12.37 -21.12 -5.44
C ASN A 300 11.36 -21.31 -6.60
N VAL A 301 11.72 -22.11 -7.62
CA VAL A 301 10.92 -22.39 -8.84
C VAL A 301 9.42 -22.60 -8.54
N THR A 302 9.11 -23.14 -7.36
CA THR A 302 7.75 -23.31 -6.81
C THR A 302 7.03 -21.98 -6.53
N ALA A 303 7.69 -21.00 -5.92
CA ALA A 303 7.14 -19.67 -5.59
C ALA A 303 6.94 -18.80 -6.83
N ARG A 304 7.86 -18.82 -7.80
CA ARG A 304 7.67 -18.12 -9.11
C ARG A 304 6.47 -18.69 -9.87
N ARG A 305 6.27 -20.01 -9.84
CA ARG A 305 5.10 -20.66 -10.43
C ARG A 305 3.83 -20.28 -9.67
N ARG A 306 3.86 -20.26 -8.33
CA ARG A 306 2.71 -19.89 -7.48
C ARG A 306 2.32 -18.42 -7.59
N MET A 307 3.25 -17.47 -7.64
CA MET A 307 2.93 -16.04 -7.84
C MET A 307 2.26 -15.83 -9.22
N ASN A 308 2.83 -16.42 -10.28
CA ASN A 308 2.20 -16.41 -11.60
C ASN A 308 0.86 -17.18 -11.66
N THR A 309 0.69 -18.22 -10.83
CA THR A 309 -0.55 -18.99 -10.72
C THR A 309 -1.61 -18.28 -9.87
N LEU A 310 -1.25 -17.52 -8.83
CA LEU A 310 -2.18 -16.71 -8.02
C LEU A 310 -2.71 -15.53 -8.83
N VAL A 311 -1.83 -14.82 -9.54
CA VAL A 311 -2.21 -13.81 -10.54
C VAL A 311 -3.14 -14.40 -11.62
N LYS A 312 -2.97 -15.68 -11.98
CA LYS A 312 -3.86 -16.39 -12.94
C LYS A 312 -5.13 -16.97 -12.32
N ASN A 313 -5.13 -17.36 -11.04
CA ASN A 313 -6.22 -18.09 -10.38
C ASN A 313 -7.19 -17.18 -9.61
N GLU A 314 -6.77 -15.97 -9.22
CA GLU A 314 -7.69 -14.92 -8.75
C GLU A 314 -8.73 -14.55 -9.81
N VAL A 315 -8.40 -14.76 -11.08
CA VAL A 315 -9.31 -14.60 -12.22
C VAL A 315 -10.41 -15.67 -12.25
N LEU A 316 -10.22 -16.80 -11.55
CA LEU A 316 -11.12 -17.96 -11.65
C LEU A 316 -11.85 -18.36 -10.34
N ASN A 317 -11.48 -17.89 -9.14
CA ASN A 317 -12.01 -18.55 -7.92
C ASN A 317 -12.18 -17.76 -6.60
N ILE A 318 -12.24 -16.42 -6.58
CA ILE A 318 -12.62 -15.72 -5.32
C ILE A 318 -14.13 -15.45 -5.29
N LEU A 319 -14.85 -16.46 -4.78
CA LEU A 319 -16.25 -16.41 -4.39
C LEU A 319 -16.45 -15.39 -3.25
N GLY A 320 -17.31 -14.39 -3.50
CA GLY A 320 -18.15 -13.73 -2.49
C GLY A 320 -17.44 -12.89 -1.44
N CYS A 321 -17.39 -11.57 -1.70
CA CYS A 321 -17.09 -10.52 -0.73
C CYS A 321 -17.73 -10.80 0.64
N ARG A 322 -16.94 -10.77 1.71
CA ARG A 322 -17.45 -10.69 3.08
C ARG A 322 -16.81 -9.49 3.79
N LEU A 323 -17.69 -8.80 4.50
CA LEU A 323 -17.45 -7.73 5.48
C LEU A 323 -16.41 -8.12 6.53
#